data_AF-A0A1C5JMM5-F1
#
_entry.id   AF-A0A1C5JMM5-F1
#
_cell.length_a   1.000
_cell.length_b   1.000
_cell.length_c   1.000
_cell.angle_alpha   90.00
_cell.angle_beta   90.00
_cell.angle_gamma   90.00
#
_symmetry.space_group_name_H-M   'P 1'
#
loop_
_entity.id
_entity.type
_entity.pdbx_description
1 polymer ?
#
loop_
_entity_poly.entity_id
_entity_poly.type
_entity_poly.pdbx_seq_one_letter_code
_entity_poly.pdbx_strand_id
1 'polypeptide(L)'
;MALIYAFEDEDGGWHGNPGRTFRGMGRATYATLTFRPGPADPGADSSFAGQTLRVAVASIDEQVAGEIAYRLDNGTVHYATDEVDELLFGIDVHRLPISSWPPVVHDPVPAAPTTTPAAPPVLSWEVSDAGRHYTLALTTGVDGPTVEVTGADNEGQLIAQLAGHLPGGDLALVARVFLAAAANPGASTRVPAARHPRSWSEQETAYVASRHRDGADAEAIAVELGRTTNSIRYKLHGLGLAQFPGPNTSRPPAPPRTPAYTMEDLRQVHPNSHRPWEPEDDKRLARRAAEGASISELMEEFGRNHGAITSRLARVQPPVAPSPPPAAP
;
A
#
# COMPACT_ATOMS: atom_id res chain seq x y z
N MET A 1 13.75 2.15 -1.98
CA MET A 1 13.07 1.33 -3.01
C MET A 1 13.49 1.84 -4.39
N ALA A 2 13.70 0.99 -5.39
CA ALA A 2 14.05 1.46 -6.74
C ALA A 2 12.79 1.88 -7.53
N LEU A 3 12.68 3.17 -7.85
CA LEU A 3 11.53 3.77 -8.52
C LEU A 3 11.89 4.28 -9.91
N ILE A 4 10.94 4.19 -10.85
CA ILE A 4 10.96 4.95 -12.09
C ILE A 4 10.61 6.40 -11.76
N TYR A 5 11.48 7.35 -12.09
CA TYR A 5 11.28 8.76 -11.73
C TYR A 5 11.35 9.74 -12.92
N ALA A 6 11.68 9.23 -14.11
CA ALA A 6 11.62 9.94 -15.39
C ALA A 6 11.60 8.90 -16.52
N PHE A 7 11.14 9.31 -17.70
CA PHE A 7 11.22 8.48 -18.91
C PHE A 7 11.46 9.31 -20.16
N GLU A 8 12.04 8.70 -21.18
CA GLU A 8 12.30 9.28 -22.50
C GLU A 8 11.38 8.57 -23.51
N ASP A 9 10.65 9.37 -24.29
CA ASP A 9 9.77 8.88 -25.37
C ASP A 9 10.56 8.48 -26.62
N GLU A 10 9.87 7.94 -27.64
CA GLU A 10 10.51 7.52 -28.89
C GLU A 10 11.07 8.69 -29.71
N ASP A 11 10.59 9.91 -29.46
CA ASP A 11 11.08 11.16 -30.08
C ASP A 11 12.34 11.71 -29.36
N GLY A 12 12.78 11.08 -28.27
CA GLY A 12 13.93 11.50 -27.46
C GLY A 12 13.62 12.62 -26.46
N GLY A 13 12.34 12.91 -26.22
CA GLY A 13 11.86 13.84 -25.23
C GLY A 13 11.84 13.21 -23.83
N TRP A 14 12.52 13.85 -22.87
CA TRP A 14 12.45 13.44 -21.47
C TRP A 14 11.22 14.03 -20.78
N HIS A 15 10.45 13.15 -20.15
CA HIS A 15 9.29 13.43 -19.30
C HIS A 15 9.65 13.16 -17.84
N GLY A 16 9.24 14.08 -16.96
CA GLY A 16 9.80 14.21 -15.61
C GLY A 16 11.16 14.90 -15.63
N ASN A 17 11.98 14.68 -14.59
CA ASN A 17 13.31 15.28 -14.52
C ASN A 17 14.39 14.21 -14.30
N PRO A 18 15.09 13.75 -15.36
CA PRO A 18 16.13 12.72 -15.23
C PRO A 18 17.33 13.17 -14.40
N GLY A 19 17.56 14.48 -14.30
CA GLY A 19 18.60 15.11 -13.48
C GLY A 19 18.15 15.41 -12.04
N ARG A 20 16.92 15.06 -11.67
CA ARG A 20 16.42 15.25 -10.31
C ARG A 20 17.25 14.41 -9.35
N THR A 21 17.58 14.99 -8.21
CA THR A 21 18.25 14.29 -7.12
C THR A 21 17.33 14.26 -5.92
N PHE A 22 16.94 13.06 -5.49
CA PHE A 22 16.21 12.90 -4.23
C PHE A 22 17.22 12.71 -3.08
N ARG A 23 16.81 13.06 -1.85
CA ARG A 23 17.60 12.69 -0.67
C ARG A 23 17.67 11.16 -0.59
N GLY A 24 18.88 10.62 -0.41
CA GLY A 24 19.10 9.17 -0.41
C GLY A 24 19.05 8.51 -1.79
N MET A 25 18.94 9.29 -2.88
CA MET A 25 18.88 8.76 -4.23
C MET A 25 20.16 8.01 -4.58
N GLY A 26 20.02 6.73 -4.92
CA GLY A 26 21.08 5.93 -5.50
C GLY A 26 21.44 6.40 -6.91
N ARG A 27 22.48 5.79 -7.49
CA ARG A 27 22.84 6.06 -8.89
C ARG A 27 21.67 5.67 -9.80
N ALA A 28 21.29 6.59 -10.68
CA ALA A 28 20.30 6.31 -11.71
C ALA A 28 20.81 5.24 -12.68
N THR A 29 19.99 4.23 -12.90
CA THR A 29 20.13 3.23 -13.97
C THR A 29 19.05 3.49 -15.02
N TYR A 30 19.27 2.96 -16.23
CA TYR A 30 18.32 3.13 -17.33
C TYR A 30 17.88 1.76 -17.81
N ALA A 31 16.60 1.65 -18.13
CA ALA A 31 15.99 0.44 -18.63
C ALA A 31 14.88 0.79 -19.63
N THR A 32 14.27 -0.22 -20.22
CA THR A 32 13.23 -0.05 -21.23
C THR A 32 11.88 -0.52 -20.70
N LEU A 33 10.84 0.25 -20.97
CA LEU A 33 9.45 -0.04 -20.65
C LEU A 33 8.63 0.07 -21.93
N THR A 34 8.11 -1.06 -22.43
CA THR A 34 7.06 -1.03 -23.45
C THR A 34 5.72 -0.72 -22.78
N PHE A 35 5.24 0.52 -22.87
CA PHE A 35 4.02 0.94 -22.18
C PHE A 35 2.78 0.45 -22.94
N ARG A 36 2.14 -0.61 -22.44
CA ARG A 36 0.91 -1.20 -23.03
C ARG A 36 -0.24 -1.17 -22.03
N PRO A 37 -0.89 -0.01 -21.84
CA PRO A 37 -2.08 0.08 -21.02
C PRO A 37 -3.19 -0.79 -21.61
N GLY A 38 -4.01 -1.39 -20.76
CA GLY A 38 -5.16 -2.19 -21.19
C GLY A 38 -6.23 -1.30 -21.84
N PRO A 39 -7.12 -1.84 -22.69
CA PRO A 39 -8.15 -1.03 -23.37
C PRO A 39 -9.20 -0.40 -22.44
N ALA A 40 -9.25 -0.82 -21.17
CA ALA A 40 -10.09 -0.22 -20.12
C ALA A 40 -9.29 0.61 -19.10
N ASP A 41 -7.99 0.75 -19.33
CA ASP A 41 -7.08 1.50 -18.47
C ASP A 41 -7.17 3.00 -18.85
N PRO A 42 -7.18 3.94 -17.89
CA PRO A 42 -7.02 5.37 -18.20
C PRO A 42 -5.81 5.67 -19.11
N GLY A 43 -4.80 4.80 -19.14
CA GLY A 43 -3.63 4.95 -20.00
C GLY A 43 -3.90 4.60 -21.46
N ALA A 44 -5.04 3.99 -21.80
CA ALA A 44 -5.37 3.60 -23.17
C ALA A 44 -5.35 4.78 -24.15
N ASP A 45 -5.75 5.96 -23.68
CA ASP A 45 -5.77 7.21 -24.44
C ASP A 45 -4.46 8.03 -24.29
N SER A 46 -3.47 7.49 -23.57
CA SER A 46 -2.18 8.13 -23.38
C SER A 46 -1.44 8.29 -24.70
N SER A 47 -0.79 9.43 -24.89
CA SER A 47 0.14 9.64 -26.01
C SER A 47 1.31 8.66 -26.02
N PHE A 48 1.60 8.05 -24.87
CA PHE A 48 2.68 7.07 -24.72
C PHE A 48 2.22 5.63 -24.92
N ALA A 49 0.92 5.38 -25.08
CA ALA A 49 0.38 4.04 -25.26
C ALA A 49 0.96 3.36 -26.51
N GLY A 50 1.57 2.19 -26.32
CA GLY A 50 2.23 1.41 -27.37
C GLY A 50 3.69 1.77 -27.61
N GLN A 51 4.22 2.84 -26.99
CA GLN A 51 5.62 3.25 -27.17
C GLN A 51 6.59 2.41 -26.33
N THR A 52 7.83 2.35 -26.81
CA THR A 52 8.97 1.80 -26.08
C THR A 52 9.73 2.94 -25.39
N LEU A 53 9.50 3.11 -24.11
CA LEU A 53 10.03 4.22 -23.32
C LEU A 53 11.36 3.82 -22.67
N ARG A 54 12.32 4.74 -22.64
CA ARG A 54 13.54 4.57 -21.85
C ARG A 54 13.36 5.20 -20.48
N VAL A 55 13.28 4.38 -19.45
CA VAL A 55 12.99 4.81 -18.08
C VAL A 55 14.28 5.02 -17.27
N ALA A 56 14.29 6.05 -16.42
CA ALA A 56 15.31 6.28 -15.42
C ALA A 56 14.83 5.70 -14.07
N VAL A 57 15.62 4.80 -13.51
CA VAL A 57 15.32 4.06 -12.28
C VAL A 57 16.37 4.38 -11.23
N ALA A 58 15.97 4.71 -10.01
CA ALA A 58 16.91 4.92 -8.91
C ALA A 58 16.33 4.48 -7.57
N SER A 59 17.21 4.04 -6.67
CA SER A 59 16.84 3.82 -5.27
C SER A 59 16.47 5.14 -4.61
N ILE A 60 15.20 5.34 -4.31
CA ILE A 60 14.63 6.53 -3.69
C ILE A 60 13.96 6.12 -2.37
N ASP A 61 13.94 7.03 -1.39
CA ASP A 61 13.23 6.82 -0.12
C ASP A 61 11.71 6.75 -0.36
N GLU A 62 11.04 5.85 0.35
CA GLU A 62 9.70 5.29 0.12
C GLU A 62 8.53 6.32 0.06
N GLN A 63 8.77 7.60 0.40
CA GLN A 63 7.73 8.63 0.51
C GLN A 63 7.22 9.22 -0.82
N VAL A 64 7.77 8.83 -1.96
CA VAL A 64 7.39 9.33 -3.31
C VAL A 64 7.01 8.21 -4.28
N ALA A 65 6.74 7.01 -3.76
CA ALA A 65 6.33 5.88 -4.58
C ALA A 65 4.84 5.94 -4.89
N GLY A 66 4.53 5.94 -6.20
CA GLY A 66 3.20 5.67 -6.69
C GLY A 66 2.78 4.23 -6.45
N GLU A 67 1.49 3.97 -6.64
CA GLU A 67 0.88 2.67 -6.35
C GLU A 67 0.90 1.72 -7.55
N ILE A 68 1.31 2.22 -8.72
CA ILE A 68 1.29 1.46 -9.97
C ILE A 68 2.66 0.81 -10.20
N ALA A 69 2.64 -0.51 -10.38
CA ALA A 69 3.83 -1.30 -10.67
C ALA A 69 3.96 -1.53 -12.17
N TYR A 70 5.13 -1.22 -12.72
CA TYR A 70 5.48 -1.40 -14.13
C TYR A 70 6.43 -2.55 -14.29
N ARG A 71 6.16 -3.40 -15.28
CA ARG A 71 7.10 -4.43 -15.71
C ARG A 71 7.95 -3.87 -16.84
N LEU A 72 9.26 -3.82 -16.60
CA LEU A 72 10.24 -3.43 -17.61
C LEU A 72 10.50 -4.59 -18.57
N ASP A 73 11.04 -4.30 -19.74
CA ASP A 73 11.27 -5.28 -20.80
C ASP A 73 12.32 -6.34 -20.41
N ASN A 74 13.17 -6.03 -19.43
CA ASN A 74 14.11 -6.98 -18.83
C ASN A 74 13.46 -7.93 -17.79
N GLY A 75 12.14 -7.85 -17.60
CA GLY A 75 11.35 -8.67 -16.68
C GLY A 75 11.26 -8.16 -15.25
N THR A 76 12.05 -7.14 -14.87
CA THR A 76 12.00 -6.52 -13.53
C THR A 76 10.72 -5.71 -13.34
N VAL A 77 10.30 -5.57 -12.09
CA VAL A 77 9.10 -4.81 -11.72
C VAL A 77 9.50 -3.64 -10.83
N HIS A 78 9.08 -2.44 -11.21
CA HIS A 78 9.38 -1.21 -10.51
C HIS A 78 8.11 -0.38 -10.36
N TYR A 79 7.94 0.26 -9.20
CA TYR A 79 6.95 1.32 -9.07
C TYR A 79 7.49 2.59 -9.72
N ALA A 80 6.60 3.46 -10.18
CA ALA A 80 7.00 4.81 -10.56
C ALA A 80 6.72 5.80 -9.43
N THR A 81 7.25 7.01 -9.55
CA THR A 81 6.81 8.14 -8.72
C THR A 81 5.45 8.64 -9.20
N ASP A 82 4.65 9.25 -8.31
CA ASP A 82 3.34 9.82 -8.66
C ASP A 82 3.39 10.71 -9.91
N GLU A 83 4.43 11.54 -10.04
CA GLU A 83 4.63 12.42 -11.21
C GLU A 83 4.77 11.65 -12.53
N VAL A 84 5.42 10.48 -12.50
CA VAL A 84 5.56 9.62 -13.68
C VAL A 84 4.26 8.89 -13.97
N ASP A 85 3.54 8.45 -12.94
CA ASP A 85 2.20 7.87 -13.11
C ASP A 85 1.28 8.89 -13.80
N GLU A 86 1.23 10.13 -13.30
CA GLU A 86 0.43 11.21 -13.90
C GLU A 86 0.80 11.48 -15.37
N LEU A 87 2.09 11.47 -15.69
CA LEU A 87 2.57 11.67 -17.07
C LEU A 87 2.18 10.50 -17.98
N LEU A 88 2.37 9.26 -17.54
CA LEU A 88 2.06 8.08 -18.34
C LEU A 88 0.56 7.92 -18.59
N PHE A 89 -0.28 8.28 -17.61
CA PHE A 89 -1.73 8.15 -17.71
C PHE A 89 -2.43 9.42 -18.20
N GLY A 90 -1.73 10.56 -18.27
CA GLY A 90 -2.29 11.85 -18.69
C GLY A 90 -3.39 12.40 -17.78
N ILE A 91 -3.57 11.80 -16.59
CA ILE A 91 -4.56 12.15 -15.58
C ILE A 91 -3.95 11.99 -14.18
N ASP A 92 -4.48 12.73 -13.20
CA ASP A 92 -4.17 12.52 -11.78
C ASP A 92 -4.82 11.21 -11.29
N VAL A 93 -4.09 10.10 -11.46
CA VAL A 93 -4.52 8.76 -11.09
C VAL A 93 -4.65 8.57 -9.57
N HIS A 94 -4.01 9.42 -8.76
CA HIS A 94 -4.01 9.34 -7.30
C HIS A 94 -5.18 10.10 -6.65
N ARG A 95 -5.92 10.91 -7.43
CA ARG A 95 -7.21 11.50 -7.02
C ARG A 95 -8.43 10.65 -7.30
N LEU A 96 -8.28 9.53 -8.02
CA LEU A 96 -9.38 8.59 -8.27
C LEU A 96 -9.34 7.45 -7.24
N PRO A 97 -10.47 7.06 -6.63
CA PRO A 97 -10.48 5.91 -5.73
C PRO A 97 -10.17 4.62 -6.52
N ILE A 98 -9.00 4.02 -6.28
CA ILE A 98 -8.48 2.75 -6.85
C ILE A 98 -9.52 1.60 -6.81
N SER A 99 -10.52 1.70 -5.93
CA SER A 99 -11.65 0.77 -5.80
C SER A 99 -12.53 0.64 -7.06
N SER A 100 -12.40 1.50 -8.07
CA SER A 100 -13.14 1.37 -9.34
C SER A 100 -12.40 0.57 -10.42
N TRP A 101 -11.20 0.07 -10.15
CA TRP A 101 -10.38 -0.60 -11.16
C TRP A 101 -10.53 -2.13 -11.08
N PRO A 102 -10.75 -2.84 -12.20
CA PRO A 102 -10.69 -4.29 -12.18
C PRO A 102 -9.25 -4.75 -11.85
N PRO A 103 -9.07 -5.84 -11.07
CA PRO A 103 -7.75 -6.41 -10.84
C PRO A 103 -7.14 -6.83 -12.19
N VAL A 104 -6.05 -6.18 -12.57
CA VAL A 104 -5.35 -6.43 -13.82
C VAL A 104 -4.68 -7.80 -13.75
N VAL A 105 -5.27 -8.78 -14.44
CA VAL A 105 -4.55 -9.98 -14.91
C VAL A 105 -4.15 -9.66 -16.34
N HIS A 106 -2.87 -9.44 -16.58
CA HIS A 106 -2.37 -9.37 -17.96
C HIS A 106 -2.56 -10.74 -18.61
N ASP A 107 -3.36 -10.81 -19.67
CA ASP A 107 -3.45 -12.00 -20.49
C ASP A 107 -2.05 -12.36 -21.02
N PRO A 108 -1.60 -13.62 -20.86
CA PRO A 108 -0.31 -14.04 -21.35
C PRO A 108 -0.35 -14.09 -22.88
N VAL A 109 0.48 -13.27 -23.54
CA VAL A 109 0.82 -13.48 -24.95
C VAL A 109 1.46 -14.88 -25.07
N PRO A 110 1.04 -15.73 -26.03
CA PRO A 110 1.66 -17.02 -26.24
C PRO A 110 3.12 -16.83 -26.67
N ALA A 111 4.04 -17.20 -25.78
CA ALA A 111 5.47 -17.09 -26.02
C ALA A 111 5.90 -17.97 -27.19
N ALA A 112 6.46 -17.35 -28.23
CA ALA A 112 7.36 -18.04 -29.14
C ALA A 112 8.65 -18.40 -28.35
N PRO A 113 9.24 -19.59 -28.55
CA PRO A 113 10.37 -20.03 -27.76
C PRO A 113 11.63 -19.27 -28.19
N THR A 114 11.98 -18.23 -27.45
CA THR A 114 13.33 -17.68 -27.49
C THR A 114 13.96 -17.87 -26.11
N THR A 115 14.61 -19.01 -25.96
CA THR A 115 15.59 -19.29 -24.92
C THR A 115 16.71 -18.25 -25.01
N THR A 116 16.61 -17.19 -24.21
CA THR A 116 17.76 -16.43 -23.72
C THR A 116 18.03 -16.89 -22.28
N PRO A 117 19.27 -17.20 -21.88
CA PRO A 117 19.54 -17.84 -20.60
C PRO A 117 19.30 -16.84 -19.47
N ALA A 118 18.30 -17.11 -18.63
CA ALA A 118 18.20 -16.51 -17.32
C ALA A 118 19.51 -16.79 -16.56
N ALA A 119 20.06 -15.77 -15.89
CA ALA A 119 21.17 -15.97 -14.96
C ALA A 119 20.78 -17.10 -13.99
N PRO A 120 21.66 -18.10 -13.77
CA PRO A 120 21.30 -19.26 -12.97
C PRO A 120 20.95 -18.80 -11.54
N PRO A 121 19.91 -19.39 -10.93
CA PRO A 121 19.63 -19.13 -9.52
C PRO A 121 20.86 -19.50 -8.70
N VAL A 122 21.24 -18.62 -7.77
CA VAL A 122 22.42 -18.83 -6.91
C VAL A 122 22.18 -19.95 -5.91
N LEU A 123 20.91 -20.19 -5.58
CA LEU A 123 20.47 -21.33 -4.78
C LEU A 123 19.11 -21.81 -5.31
N SER A 124 18.97 -23.10 -5.57
CA SER A 124 17.69 -23.72 -5.93
C SER A 124 17.45 -24.92 -5.02
N TRP A 125 16.26 -25.00 -4.46
CA TRP A 125 15.80 -26.15 -3.69
C TRP A 125 14.49 -26.66 -4.25
N GLU A 126 14.35 -27.98 -4.26
CA GLU A 126 13.17 -28.65 -4.77
C GLU A 126 12.62 -29.58 -3.69
N VAL A 127 11.30 -29.55 -3.52
CA VAL A 127 10.57 -30.44 -2.62
C VAL A 127 9.35 -30.96 -3.37
N SER A 128 9.19 -32.28 -3.38
CA SER A 128 7.99 -32.91 -3.91
C SER A 128 7.23 -33.63 -2.81
N ASP A 129 5.91 -33.42 -2.75
CA ASP A 129 5.03 -34.12 -1.83
C ASP A 129 3.64 -34.32 -2.43
N ALA A 130 3.03 -35.49 -2.21
CA ALA A 130 1.67 -35.84 -2.64
C ALA A 130 1.30 -35.47 -4.10
N GLY A 131 2.26 -35.58 -5.02
CA GLY A 131 2.04 -35.25 -6.43
C GLY A 131 2.10 -33.75 -6.76
N ARG A 132 2.78 -32.98 -5.92
CA ARG A 132 3.07 -31.57 -6.11
C ARG A 132 4.57 -31.36 -6.05
N HIS A 133 5.08 -30.52 -6.93
CA HIS A 133 6.48 -30.16 -7.04
C HIS A 133 6.66 -28.70 -6.71
N TYR A 134 7.44 -28.39 -5.69
CA TYR A 134 7.76 -27.01 -5.31
C TYR A 134 9.23 -26.72 -5.54
N THR A 135 9.51 -25.59 -6.17
CA THR A 135 10.87 -25.08 -6.40
C THR A 135 11.01 -23.72 -5.72
N LEU A 136 12.00 -23.60 -4.85
CA LEU A 136 12.45 -22.34 -4.26
C LEU A 136 13.74 -21.92 -4.95
N ALA A 137 13.68 -20.83 -5.72
CA ALA A 137 14.82 -20.20 -6.34
C ALA A 137 15.19 -18.90 -5.60
N LEU A 138 16.46 -18.80 -5.23
CA LEU A 138 17.06 -17.58 -4.71
C LEU A 138 18.03 -17.03 -5.77
N THR A 139 17.74 -15.84 -6.27
CA THR A 139 18.60 -15.15 -7.22
C THR A 139 19.15 -13.91 -6.55
N THR A 140 20.46 -13.87 -6.32
CA THR A 140 21.09 -12.66 -5.79
C THR A 140 21.31 -11.67 -6.93
N GLY A 141 20.52 -10.60 -6.94
CA GLY A 141 20.70 -9.45 -7.84
C GLY A 141 21.53 -8.34 -7.20
N VAL A 142 21.83 -7.32 -7.99
CA VAL A 142 22.57 -6.12 -7.55
C VAL A 142 21.79 -5.35 -6.48
N ASP A 143 20.46 -5.44 -6.50
CA ASP A 143 19.55 -4.78 -5.56
C ASP A 143 19.25 -5.62 -4.30
N GLY A 144 19.75 -6.86 -4.23
CA GLY A 144 19.53 -7.81 -3.12
C GLY A 144 18.92 -9.14 -3.60
N PRO A 145 18.67 -10.09 -2.68
CA PRO A 145 18.12 -11.40 -3.03
C PRO A 145 16.65 -11.32 -3.45
N THR A 146 16.36 -11.88 -4.62
CA THR A 146 14.99 -12.19 -5.05
C THR A 146 14.67 -13.63 -4.70
N VAL A 147 13.54 -13.83 -4.04
CA VAL A 147 13.00 -15.16 -3.74
C VAL A 147 11.85 -15.43 -4.68
N GLU A 148 11.88 -16.60 -5.31
CA GLU A 148 10.76 -17.14 -6.06
C GLU A 148 10.44 -18.56 -5.55
N VAL A 149 9.19 -18.80 -5.20
CA VAL A 149 8.65 -20.11 -4.88
C VAL A 149 7.61 -20.44 -5.93
N THR A 150 7.82 -21.49 -6.70
CA THR A 150 6.83 -22.05 -7.63
C THR A 150 6.36 -23.39 -7.10
N GLY A 151 5.07 -23.66 -7.24
CA GLY A 151 4.45 -24.95 -6.98
C GLY A 151 3.73 -25.39 -8.23
N ALA A 152 3.99 -26.61 -8.69
CA ALA A 152 3.32 -27.26 -9.80
C ALA A 152 2.70 -28.58 -9.36
N ASP A 153 1.67 -29.05 -10.06
CA ASP A 153 1.16 -30.42 -9.91
C ASP A 153 1.94 -31.42 -10.77
N ASN A 154 1.52 -32.69 -10.74
CA ASN A 154 2.11 -33.78 -11.53
C ASN A 154 2.03 -33.60 -13.05
N GLU A 155 1.14 -32.73 -13.52
CA GLU A 155 0.96 -32.42 -14.94
C GLU A 155 1.81 -31.22 -15.36
N GLY A 156 2.57 -30.63 -14.43
CA GLY A 156 3.39 -29.45 -14.63
C GLY A 156 2.58 -28.15 -14.63
N GLN A 157 1.30 -28.19 -14.24
CA GLN A 157 0.47 -27.00 -14.13
C GLN A 157 0.83 -26.23 -12.86
N LEU A 158 1.03 -24.91 -12.99
CA LEU A 158 1.36 -24.04 -11.88
C LEU A 158 0.16 -23.91 -10.93
N ILE A 159 0.34 -24.34 -9.68
CA ILE A 159 -0.68 -24.27 -8.62
C ILE A 159 -0.39 -23.17 -7.59
N ALA A 160 0.84 -22.67 -7.53
CA ALA A 160 1.23 -21.57 -6.65
C ALA A 160 2.47 -20.85 -7.17
N GLN A 161 2.51 -19.52 -7.02
CA GLN A 161 3.71 -18.72 -7.24
C GLN A 161 3.79 -17.62 -6.18
N LEU A 162 4.96 -17.50 -5.56
CA LEU A 162 5.30 -16.40 -4.67
C LEU A 162 6.64 -15.85 -5.10
N ALA A 163 6.66 -14.64 -5.64
CA ALA A 163 7.88 -13.95 -6.04
C ALA A 163 7.97 -12.61 -5.32
N GLY A 164 9.17 -12.25 -4.86
CA GLY A 164 9.37 -10.99 -4.16
C GLY A 164 10.83 -10.65 -3.93
N HIS A 165 11.09 -9.35 -3.86
CA HIS A 165 12.37 -8.84 -3.42
C HIS A 165 12.45 -8.89 -1.90
N LEU A 166 13.53 -9.46 -1.37
CA LEU A 166 13.80 -9.45 0.07
C LEU A 166 15.05 -8.61 0.35
N PRO A 167 14.97 -7.62 1.25
CA PRO A 167 16.18 -6.98 1.76
C PRO A 167 17.12 -8.03 2.34
N GLY A 168 18.43 -7.94 2.06
CA GLY A 168 19.40 -8.97 2.45
C GLY A 168 19.44 -9.28 3.96
N GLY A 169 19.00 -8.35 4.82
CA GLY A 169 18.87 -8.56 6.27
C GLY A 169 17.61 -9.33 6.70
N ASP A 170 16.59 -9.40 5.84
CA ASP A 170 15.27 -9.93 6.19
C ASP A 170 15.08 -11.38 5.79
N LEU A 171 15.96 -11.94 4.97
CA LEU A 171 15.87 -13.34 4.52
C LEU A 171 15.79 -14.32 5.71
N ALA A 172 16.58 -14.09 6.76
CA ALA A 172 16.55 -14.92 7.97
C ALA A 172 15.28 -14.71 8.83
N LEU A 173 14.63 -13.54 8.76
CA LEU A 173 13.35 -13.28 9.41
C LEU A 173 12.22 -13.98 8.66
N VAL A 174 12.19 -13.82 7.34
CA VAL A 174 11.19 -14.44 6.45
C VAL A 174 11.27 -15.97 6.50
N ALA A 175 12.48 -16.54 6.47
CA ALA A 175 12.68 -17.98 6.65
C ALA A 175 12.13 -18.48 8.00
N ARG A 176 12.32 -17.71 9.08
CA ARG A 176 11.74 -18.04 10.40
C ARG A 176 10.22 -17.97 10.40
N VAL A 177 9.61 -17.02 9.69
CA VAL A 177 8.16 -16.94 9.53
C VAL A 177 7.62 -18.16 8.79
N PHE A 178 8.26 -18.56 7.69
CA PHE A 178 7.86 -19.76 6.94
C PHE A 178 8.00 -21.04 7.78
N LEU A 179 9.10 -21.20 8.52
CA LEU A 179 9.29 -22.34 9.42
C LEU A 179 8.27 -22.35 10.55
N ALA A 180 7.95 -21.19 11.14
CA ALA A 180 6.92 -21.08 12.16
C ALA A 180 5.52 -21.40 11.63
N ALA A 181 5.21 -20.99 10.39
CA ALA A 181 3.96 -21.33 9.71
C ALA A 181 3.88 -22.83 9.38
N ALA A 182 4.97 -23.42 8.88
CA ALA A 182 5.06 -24.85 8.58
C ALA A 182 4.97 -25.75 9.83
N ALA A 183 5.48 -25.29 10.98
CA ALA A 183 5.36 -26.00 12.26
C ALA A 183 3.95 -25.95 12.85
N ASN A 184 3.06 -25.08 12.32
CA ASN A 184 1.65 -24.98 12.70
C ASN A 184 0.76 -24.91 11.46
N PRO A 185 0.62 -26.01 10.69
CA PRO A 185 -0.19 -26.02 9.46
C PRO A 185 -1.68 -25.76 9.71
N GLY A 186 -2.14 -25.89 10.96
CA GLY A 186 -3.49 -25.52 11.42
C GLY A 186 -3.64 -24.05 11.83
N ALA A 187 -2.57 -23.28 11.92
CA ALA A 187 -2.61 -21.82 12.04
C ALA A 187 -2.89 -21.20 10.67
N SER A 188 -3.93 -21.71 9.99
CA SER A 188 -4.59 -21.00 8.92
C SER A 188 -5.07 -19.69 9.52
N THR A 189 -4.27 -18.64 9.34
CA THR A 189 -4.70 -17.27 9.51
C THR A 189 -5.84 -17.08 8.54
N ARG A 190 -7.07 -17.29 9.03
CA ARG A 190 -8.14 -16.36 8.71
C ARG A 190 -7.52 -15.00 8.90
N VAL A 191 -7.08 -14.37 7.82
CA VAL A 191 -6.97 -12.91 7.78
C VAL A 191 -8.35 -12.47 8.26
N PRO A 192 -8.50 -11.89 9.46
CA PRO A 192 -9.80 -11.43 9.88
C PRO A 192 -10.17 -10.40 8.81
N ALA A 193 -11.19 -10.69 8.00
CA ALA A 193 -11.77 -9.70 7.12
C ALA A 193 -11.90 -8.41 7.92
N ALA A 194 -11.47 -7.29 7.35
CA ALA A 194 -11.53 -5.99 8.00
C ALA A 194 -12.92 -5.84 8.60
N ARG A 195 -13.03 -6.02 9.92
CA ARG A 195 -14.30 -5.86 10.63
C ARG A 195 -14.52 -4.36 10.69
N HIS A 196 -15.12 -3.81 9.65
CA HIS A 196 -15.67 -2.47 9.73
C HIS A 196 -16.57 -2.45 10.97
N PRO A 197 -16.36 -1.50 11.91
CA PRO A 197 -17.19 -1.42 13.09
C PRO A 197 -18.64 -1.18 12.62
N ARG A 198 -19.45 -2.24 12.66
CA ARG A 198 -20.87 -2.16 12.31
C ARG A 198 -21.51 -1.16 13.26
N SER A 199 -21.96 -0.04 12.70
CA SER A 199 -22.66 1.01 13.44
C SER A 199 -23.89 0.44 14.12
N TRP A 200 -24.29 1.03 15.25
CA TRP A 200 -25.51 0.65 15.95
C TRP A 200 -26.69 1.35 15.30
N SER A 201 -27.66 0.58 14.80
CA SER A 201 -28.93 1.18 14.38
C SER A 201 -29.77 1.58 15.59
N GLU A 202 -30.75 2.47 15.37
CA GLU A 202 -31.73 2.84 16.40
C GLU A 202 -32.54 1.62 16.86
N GLN A 203 -32.93 0.74 15.91
CA GLN A 203 -33.66 -0.50 16.21
C GLN A 203 -32.82 -1.46 17.05
N GLU A 204 -31.55 -1.69 16.70
CA GLU A 204 -30.65 -2.54 17.49
C GLU A 204 -30.43 -1.94 18.90
N THR A 205 -30.33 -0.62 19.00
CA THR A 205 -30.18 0.09 20.27
C THR A 205 -31.42 -0.11 21.16
N ALA A 206 -32.61 0.07 20.60
CA ALA A 206 -33.88 -0.15 21.30
C ALA A 206 -34.04 -1.63 21.71
N TYR A 207 -33.64 -2.56 20.85
CA TYR A 207 -33.66 -3.99 21.12
C TYR A 207 -32.77 -4.36 22.31
N VAL A 208 -31.51 -3.93 22.32
CA VAL A 208 -30.59 -4.15 23.45
C VAL A 208 -31.18 -3.61 24.76
N ALA A 209 -31.74 -2.41 24.74
CA ALA A 209 -32.33 -1.81 25.92
C ALA A 209 -33.57 -2.57 26.43
N SER A 210 -34.42 -3.05 25.51
CA SER A 210 -35.60 -3.86 25.85
C SER A 210 -35.18 -5.19 26.46
N ARG A 211 -34.34 -5.95 25.76
CA ARG A 211 -33.93 -7.29 26.20
C ARG A 211 -33.23 -7.27 27.55
N HIS A 212 -32.39 -6.26 27.80
CA HIS A 212 -31.77 -6.09 29.11
C HIS A 212 -32.78 -5.75 30.21
N ARG A 213 -33.79 -4.92 29.93
CA ARG A 213 -34.90 -4.66 30.87
C ARG A 213 -35.73 -5.91 31.15
N ASP A 214 -35.84 -6.82 30.18
CA ASP A 214 -36.48 -8.12 30.32
C ASP A 214 -35.59 -9.16 31.06
N GLY A 215 -34.41 -8.75 31.55
CA GLY A 215 -33.49 -9.58 32.33
C GLY A 215 -32.54 -10.44 31.51
N ALA A 216 -32.46 -10.26 30.18
CA ALA A 216 -31.47 -10.97 29.38
C ALA A 216 -30.06 -10.45 29.66
N ASP A 217 -29.11 -11.36 29.80
CA ASP A 217 -27.71 -11.00 29.96
C ASP A 217 -27.05 -10.58 28.62
N ALA A 218 -25.87 -9.96 28.73
CA ALA A 218 -25.15 -9.45 27.58
C ALA A 218 -24.67 -10.54 26.60
N GLU A 219 -24.60 -11.81 27.03
CA GLU A 219 -24.18 -12.94 26.18
C GLU A 219 -25.35 -13.42 25.33
N ALA A 220 -26.53 -13.56 25.92
CA ALA A 220 -27.75 -13.88 25.19
C ALA A 220 -28.06 -12.84 24.11
N ILE A 221 -28.00 -11.55 24.46
CA ILE A 221 -28.23 -10.44 23.51
C ILE A 221 -27.16 -10.44 22.40
N ALA A 222 -25.91 -10.80 22.71
CA ALA A 222 -24.83 -10.86 21.74
C ALA A 222 -25.06 -11.96 20.69
N VAL A 223 -25.52 -13.13 21.13
CA VAL A 223 -25.90 -14.23 20.24
C VAL A 223 -27.07 -13.84 19.35
N GLU A 224 -28.12 -13.23 19.93
CA GLU A 224 -29.32 -12.79 19.19
C GLU A 224 -29.00 -11.78 18.08
N LEU A 225 -28.07 -10.83 18.33
CA LEU A 225 -27.71 -9.78 17.37
C LEU A 225 -26.50 -10.13 16.48
N GLY A 226 -25.88 -11.30 16.67
CA GLY A 226 -24.64 -11.67 15.99
C GLY A 226 -23.49 -10.68 16.28
N ARG A 227 -23.45 -10.13 17.50
CA ARG A 227 -22.42 -9.18 17.96
C ARG A 227 -21.55 -9.83 19.02
N THR A 228 -20.46 -9.17 19.41
CA THR A 228 -19.63 -9.65 20.53
C THR A 228 -20.26 -9.23 21.86
N THR A 229 -20.13 -10.07 22.89
CA THR A 229 -20.56 -9.76 24.27
C THR A 229 -20.00 -8.43 24.74
N ASN A 230 -18.74 -8.13 24.41
CA ASN A 230 -18.12 -6.86 24.77
C ASN A 230 -18.82 -5.67 24.10
N SER A 231 -19.19 -5.78 22.82
CA SER A 231 -19.96 -4.74 22.13
C SER A 231 -21.30 -4.46 22.81
N ILE A 232 -22.00 -5.50 23.27
CA ILE A 232 -23.25 -5.35 24.04
C ILE A 232 -23.00 -4.66 25.37
N ARG A 233 -21.99 -5.09 26.14
CA ARG A 233 -21.68 -4.49 27.45
C ARG A 233 -21.34 -3.00 27.34
N TYR A 234 -20.53 -2.62 26.35
CA TYR A 234 -20.22 -1.20 26.09
C TYR A 234 -21.46 -0.42 25.65
N LYS A 235 -22.35 -1.04 24.86
CA LYS A 235 -23.61 -0.41 24.46
C LYS A 235 -24.54 -0.19 25.65
N LEU A 236 -24.70 -1.17 26.53
CA LEU A 236 -25.49 -1.05 27.76
C LEU A 236 -24.95 0.03 28.70
N HIS A 237 -23.62 0.10 28.86
CA HIS A 237 -22.99 1.18 29.61
C HIS A 237 -23.25 2.56 28.98
N GLY A 238 -23.11 2.68 27.65
CA GLY A 238 -23.42 3.92 26.94
C GLY A 238 -24.89 4.34 27.04
N LEU A 239 -25.80 3.41 27.31
CA LEU A 239 -27.22 3.66 27.60
C LEU A 239 -27.50 3.90 29.09
N GLY A 240 -26.50 3.84 29.96
CA GLY A 240 -26.66 3.95 31.42
C GLY A 240 -27.38 2.76 32.06
N LEU A 241 -27.49 1.62 31.36
CA LEU A 241 -28.21 0.44 31.82
C LEU A 241 -27.31 -0.58 32.54
N ALA A 242 -25.99 -0.45 32.43
CA ALA A 242 -25.01 -1.32 33.08
C ALA A 242 -23.76 -0.55 33.51
N GLN A 243 -23.02 -1.10 34.46
CA GLN A 243 -21.72 -0.58 34.89
C GLN A 243 -20.67 -0.68 33.78
N PHE A 244 -19.61 0.13 33.88
CA PHE A 244 -18.51 0.13 32.92
C PHE A 244 -17.85 -1.26 32.82
N PRO A 245 -17.76 -1.87 31.63
CA PRO A 245 -17.32 -3.26 31.48
C PRO A 245 -15.82 -3.53 31.67
N GLY A 246 -15.05 -2.51 32.06
CA GLY A 246 -13.60 -2.63 32.24
C GLY A 246 -12.83 -2.81 30.93
N PRO A 247 -11.48 -2.70 30.98
CA PRO A 247 -10.64 -3.03 29.84
C PRO A 247 -10.76 -4.53 29.53
N ASN A 248 -10.75 -4.89 28.25
CA ASN A 248 -10.83 -6.29 27.83
C ASN A 248 -9.56 -7.05 28.30
N THR A 249 -9.66 -7.75 29.43
CA THR A 249 -8.55 -8.49 30.04
C THR A 249 -8.19 -9.77 29.30
N SER A 250 -8.96 -10.17 28.28
CA SER A 250 -8.67 -11.36 27.48
C SER A 250 -7.53 -11.15 26.47
N ARG A 251 -7.05 -9.91 26.29
CA ARG A 251 -5.91 -9.61 25.42
C ARG A 251 -4.64 -9.58 26.28
N PRO A 252 -3.65 -10.47 26.03
CA PRO A 252 -2.35 -10.37 26.67
C PRO A 252 -1.76 -8.96 26.44
N PRO A 253 -1.09 -8.36 27.44
CA PRO A 253 -0.42 -7.09 27.24
C PRO A 253 0.53 -7.21 26.06
N ALA A 254 0.39 -6.32 25.08
CA ALA A 254 1.33 -6.25 23.98
C ALA A 254 2.73 -5.98 24.58
N PRO A 255 3.79 -6.64 24.09
CA PRO A 255 5.14 -6.32 24.54
C PRO A 255 5.41 -4.82 24.30
N PRO A 256 6.15 -4.16 25.21
CA PRO A 256 6.48 -2.76 25.06
C PRO A 256 7.21 -2.56 23.73
N ARG A 257 6.62 -1.76 22.84
CA ARG A 257 7.23 -1.38 21.58
C ARG A 257 8.14 -0.19 21.86
N THR A 258 9.45 -0.41 21.86
CA THR A 258 10.40 0.69 21.74
C THR A 258 10.26 1.28 20.33
N PRO A 259 9.98 2.58 20.18
CA PRO A 259 10.01 3.20 18.86
C PRO A 259 11.41 3.04 18.27
N ALA A 260 11.47 2.68 16.99
CA ALA A 260 12.73 2.46 16.26
C ALA A 260 13.53 3.75 16.02
N TYR A 261 12.98 4.90 16.38
CA TYR A 261 13.57 6.21 16.18
C TYR A 261 13.28 7.14 17.37
N THR A 262 14.17 8.10 17.57
CA THR A 262 14.04 9.17 18.57
C THR A 262 13.41 10.42 17.95
N MET A 263 12.98 11.36 18.79
CA MET A 263 12.47 12.65 18.31
C MET A 263 13.53 13.47 17.57
N GLU A 264 14.81 13.30 17.94
CA GLU A 264 15.93 13.93 17.25
C GLU A 264 16.08 13.38 15.83
N ASP A 265 15.90 12.08 15.62
CA ASP A 265 15.94 11.46 14.29
C ASP A 265 14.83 12.02 13.39
N LEU A 266 13.63 12.24 13.94
CA LEU A 266 12.53 12.87 13.21
C LEU A 266 12.80 14.33 12.86
N ARG A 267 13.53 15.06 13.71
CA ARG A 267 13.88 16.48 13.47
C ARG A 267 14.97 16.66 12.41
N GLN A 268 15.81 15.66 12.19
CA GLN A 268 16.77 15.67 11.07
C GLN A 268 16.09 15.60 9.70
N VAL A 269 14.92 14.97 9.63
CA VAL A 269 14.12 14.87 8.40
C VAL A 269 13.14 16.04 8.28
N HIS A 270 12.44 16.36 9.36
CA HIS A 270 11.44 17.42 9.42
C HIS A 270 11.76 18.36 10.59
N PRO A 271 12.43 19.50 10.35
CA PRO A 271 12.95 20.37 11.41
C PRO A 271 11.90 20.82 12.43
N ASN A 272 10.64 20.92 12.00
CA ASN A 272 9.53 21.32 12.86
C ASN A 272 8.71 20.14 13.39
N SER A 273 9.17 18.90 13.25
CA SER A 273 8.48 17.72 13.79
C SER A 273 8.18 17.88 15.29
N HIS A 274 6.94 17.58 15.68
CA HIS A 274 6.41 17.72 17.04
C HIS A 274 6.42 19.13 17.65
N ARG A 275 6.75 20.19 16.90
CA ARG A 275 6.53 21.57 17.38
C ARG A 275 5.03 21.92 17.38
N PRO A 276 4.54 22.83 18.24
CA PRO A 276 3.19 23.36 18.11
C PRO A 276 3.01 24.07 16.74
N TRP A 277 1.78 24.16 16.26
CA TRP A 277 1.42 24.95 15.08
C TRP A 277 1.11 26.37 15.54
N GLU A 278 1.75 27.38 14.95
CA GLU A 278 1.42 28.76 15.25
C GLU A 278 0.18 29.22 14.45
N PRO A 279 -0.63 30.16 14.96
CA PRO A 279 -1.80 30.67 14.23
C PRO A 279 -1.44 31.27 12.86
N GLU A 280 -0.21 31.77 12.71
CA GLU A 280 0.28 32.29 11.42
C GLU A 280 0.63 31.16 10.44
N ASP A 281 1.10 30.02 10.95
CA ASP A 281 1.31 28.81 10.14
C ASP A 281 0.00 28.33 9.55
N ASP A 282 -1.09 28.36 10.32
CA ASP A 282 -2.42 27.96 9.85
C ASP A 282 -2.92 28.82 8.69
N LYS A 283 -2.80 30.15 8.81
CA LYS A 283 -3.20 31.09 7.75
C LYS A 283 -2.37 30.88 6.50
N ARG A 284 -1.06 30.70 6.66
CA ARG A 284 -0.14 30.48 5.56
C ARG A 284 -0.39 29.13 4.89
N LEU A 285 -0.67 28.08 5.66
CA LEU A 285 -0.99 26.75 5.17
C LEU A 285 -2.29 26.76 4.38
N ALA A 286 -3.34 27.42 4.90
CA ALA A 286 -4.61 27.57 4.20
C ALA A 286 -4.47 28.38 2.90
N ARG A 287 -3.70 29.48 2.92
CA ARG A 287 -3.45 30.30 1.74
C ARG A 287 -2.72 29.51 0.65
N ARG A 288 -1.60 28.85 1.00
CA ARG A 288 -0.81 28.08 0.03
C ARG A 288 -1.61 26.92 -0.58
N ALA A 289 -2.42 26.24 0.23
CA ALA A 289 -3.31 25.21 -0.29
C ALA A 289 -4.39 25.79 -1.24
N ALA A 290 -4.94 26.97 -0.94
CA ALA A 290 -5.87 27.66 -1.83
C ALA A 290 -5.20 28.15 -3.14
N GLU A 291 -3.90 28.44 -3.11
CA GLU A 291 -3.07 28.73 -4.29
C GLU A 291 -2.72 27.47 -5.10
N GLY A 292 -3.14 26.28 -4.65
CA GLY A 292 -2.90 25.02 -5.33
C GLY A 292 -1.57 24.35 -5.00
N ALA A 293 -0.86 24.78 -3.95
CA ALA A 293 0.38 24.14 -3.53
C ALA A 293 0.15 22.67 -3.18
N SER A 294 1.02 21.81 -3.69
CA SER A 294 1.03 20.37 -3.43
C SER A 294 1.42 20.06 -1.98
N ILE A 295 1.03 18.89 -1.48
CA ILE A 295 1.40 18.46 -0.13
C ILE A 295 2.93 18.42 0.04
N SER A 296 3.66 18.02 -0.99
CA SER A 296 5.13 17.99 -0.99
C SER A 296 5.74 19.38 -0.80
N GLU A 297 5.25 20.39 -1.52
CA GLU A 297 5.68 21.79 -1.33
C GLU A 297 5.37 22.29 0.08
N LEU A 298 4.22 21.92 0.63
CA LEU A 298 3.84 22.28 2.01
C LEU A 298 4.70 21.55 3.05
N MET A 299 5.10 20.30 2.80
CA MET A 299 6.01 19.57 3.69
C MET A 299 7.39 20.25 3.77
N GLU A 300 7.92 20.66 2.62
CA GLU A 300 9.19 21.39 2.53
C GLU A 300 9.08 22.77 3.19
N GLU A 301 8.04 23.54 2.84
CA GLU A 301 7.83 24.90 3.31
C GLU A 301 7.62 25.00 4.83
N PHE A 302 6.94 24.02 5.43
CA PHE A 302 6.66 24.00 6.86
C PHE A 302 7.65 23.11 7.65
N GLY A 303 8.50 22.34 6.97
CA GLY A 303 9.43 21.41 7.60
C GLY A 303 8.72 20.37 8.45
N ARG A 304 7.57 19.86 7.98
CA ARG A 304 6.70 18.89 8.67
C ARG A 304 6.48 17.66 7.79
N ASN A 305 6.14 16.54 8.42
CA ASN A 305 5.80 15.32 7.69
C ASN A 305 4.40 15.40 7.04
N HIS A 306 4.16 14.52 6.07
CA HIS A 306 2.91 14.40 5.32
C HIS A 306 1.66 14.34 6.20
N GLY A 307 1.68 13.49 7.24
CA GLY A 307 0.54 13.31 8.15
C GLY A 307 0.20 14.57 8.95
N ALA A 308 1.21 15.35 9.35
CA ALA A 308 1.01 16.61 10.06
C ALA A 308 0.39 17.68 9.15
N ILE A 309 0.80 17.74 7.88
CA ILE A 309 0.27 18.69 6.89
C ILE A 309 -1.19 18.34 6.56
N THR A 310 -1.46 17.10 6.17
CA THR A 310 -2.81 16.63 5.81
C THR A 310 -3.82 16.78 6.95
N SER A 311 -3.44 16.37 8.17
CA SER A 311 -4.27 16.53 9.36
C SER A 311 -4.55 18.01 9.66
N ARG A 312 -3.59 18.91 9.42
CA ARG A 312 -3.77 20.33 9.69
C ARG A 312 -4.63 21.01 8.63
N LEU A 313 -4.43 20.70 7.35
CA LEU A 313 -5.25 21.19 6.24
C LEU A 313 -6.73 20.91 6.46
N ALA A 314 -7.06 19.69 6.91
CA ALA A 314 -8.43 19.30 7.24
C ALA A 314 -9.07 20.15 8.36
N ARG A 315 -8.26 20.83 9.19
CA ARG A 315 -8.74 21.70 10.28
C ARG A 315 -8.79 23.17 9.89
N VAL A 316 -7.94 23.63 8.96
CA VAL A 316 -7.84 25.04 8.56
C VAL A 316 -8.61 25.37 7.29
N GLN A 317 -8.92 24.39 6.44
CA GLN A 317 -9.78 24.60 5.29
C GLN A 317 -11.26 24.44 5.67
N PRO A 318 -12.15 25.36 5.25
CA PRO A 318 -13.58 25.10 5.26
C PRO A 318 -13.92 23.98 4.26
N PRO A 319 -15.00 23.21 4.48
CA PRO A 319 -15.43 22.18 3.54
C PRO A 319 -15.69 22.80 2.16
N VAL A 320 -14.94 22.35 1.15
CA VAL A 320 -15.11 22.78 -0.23
C VAL A 320 -16.51 22.37 -0.70
N ALA A 321 -17.33 23.34 -1.11
CA ALA A 321 -18.62 23.06 -1.73
C ALA A 321 -18.39 22.39 -3.10
N PRO A 322 -19.20 21.37 -3.46
CA PRO A 322 -19.04 20.67 -4.73
C PRO A 322 -19.21 21.65 -5.89
N SER A 323 -18.29 21.58 -6.86
CA SER A 323 -18.33 22.39 -8.08
C SER A 323 -19.65 22.19 -8.82
N PRO A 324 -20.28 23.26 -9.34
CA PRO A 324 -21.49 23.13 -10.14
C PRO A 324 -21.18 22.34 -11.42
N PRO A 325 -22.11 21.49 -11.88
CA PRO A 325 -21.91 20.67 -13.08
C PRO A 325 -21.67 21.56 -14.30
N PRO A 326 -20.86 21.09 -15.28
CA PRO A 326 -20.61 21.85 -16.50
C PRO A 326 -21.93 22.13 -17.22
N ALA A 327 -22.10 23.38 -17.66
CA ALA A 327 -23.25 23.80 -18.45
C ALA A 327 -23.27 23.00 -19.76
N ALA A 328 -24.39 22.31 -20.01
CA ALA A 328 -24.62 21.57 -21.25
C ALA A 328 -24.68 22.53 -22.46
N PRO A 329 -24.24 22.09 -23.65
CA PRO A 329 -24.15 22.90 -24.86
C PRO A 329 -25.50 23.38 -25.39
#